data_AF-A0A9E6A6D3-F1
#
_entry.id   AF-A0A9E6A6D3-F1
#
_cell.length_a   1.000
_cell.length_b   1.000
_cell.length_c   1.000
_cell.angle_alpha   90.00
_cell.angle_beta   90.00
_cell.angle_gamma   90.00
#
_symmetry.space_group_name_H-M   'P 1'
#
loop_
_entity.id
_entity.type
_entity.pdbx_description
1 polymer ?
#
loop_
_entity_poly.entity_id
_entity_poly.type
_entity_poly.pdbx_seq_one_letter_code
_entity_poly.pdbx_strand_id
1 'polypeptide(L)'
;MKKLFTSREALLCILILVMTLSVGAIADDFLSIGNLLSIYNDTSILIILALGQMLVIITRCIDLSVAANLALTGMVIAMINSSYPDFPVPLLVLFGALLGLCMGMINGLLVWKLGIPAIVVTLGTMSIYRGVIFLLSDGSWVNAHEMSKVFMQIPRSTFIGVALLSWASIITVAVFYYFTRYARTGREIYAAGNSPTAAFYTGIDVGRSQFIAFSLSGLLAGLCGYLWVSRYAVAYVDVAAGFELQVISACVIGGISIMGGIGTVAGCVLGALFLGVINNALPVIGVSPFWQMAISGGVIVLAVIASSRAEQKSGRIILKNAVLAPSK
;
A
#
# COMPACT_ATOMS: atom_id res chain seq x y z
N MET A 1 -30.60 7.44 -4.79
CA MET A 1 -29.87 7.26 -6.07
C MET A 1 -28.86 8.38 -6.36
N LYS A 2 -29.17 9.68 -6.24
CA LYS A 2 -28.19 10.77 -6.51
C LYS A 2 -26.91 10.72 -5.65
N LYS A 3 -27.00 10.33 -4.36
CA LYS A 3 -25.82 10.18 -3.46
C LYS A 3 -24.86 9.05 -3.85
N LEU A 4 -25.38 7.96 -4.42
CA LEU A 4 -24.56 6.81 -4.87
C LEU A 4 -23.66 7.20 -6.06
N PHE A 5 -24.11 8.11 -6.92
CA PHE A 5 -23.28 8.65 -8.00
C PHE A 5 -22.39 9.83 -7.58
N THR A 6 -22.43 10.27 -6.31
CA THR A 6 -21.58 11.37 -5.81
C THR A 6 -20.40 10.91 -4.97
N SER A 7 -20.47 9.73 -4.34
CA SER A 7 -19.34 9.17 -3.59
C SER A 7 -18.32 8.54 -4.53
N ARG A 8 -17.06 9.00 -4.46
CA ARG A 8 -15.93 8.47 -5.26
C ARG A 8 -15.79 6.95 -5.16
N GLU A 9 -16.00 6.39 -3.97
CA GLU A 9 -15.98 4.94 -3.72
C GLU A 9 -17.00 4.18 -4.56
N ALA A 10 -18.23 4.69 -4.67
CA ALA A 10 -19.27 4.04 -5.46
C ALA A 10 -18.99 4.11 -6.97
N LEU A 11 -18.40 5.21 -7.46
CA LEU A 11 -17.97 5.30 -8.85
C LEU A 11 -16.87 4.29 -9.14
N LEU A 12 -15.93 4.11 -8.21
CA LEU A 12 -14.87 3.12 -8.33
C LEU A 12 -15.43 1.69 -8.27
N CYS A 13 -16.39 1.39 -7.39
CA CYS A 13 -17.11 0.11 -7.37
C CYS A 13 -17.81 -0.18 -8.70
N ILE A 14 -18.52 0.80 -9.26
CA ILE A 14 -19.19 0.66 -10.56
C ILE A 14 -18.17 0.38 -11.64
N LEU A 15 -17.04 1.07 -11.63
CA LEU A 15 -16.00 0.92 -12.63
C LEU A 15 -15.33 -0.47 -12.55
N ILE A 16 -15.06 -0.98 -11.35
CA ILE A 16 -14.59 -2.36 -11.12
C ILE A 16 -15.62 -3.37 -11.65
N LEU A 17 -16.90 -3.18 -11.32
CA LEU A 17 -17.98 -4.06 -11.76
C LEU A 17 -18.08 -4.10 -13.29
N VAL A 18 -18.08 -2.94 -13.94
CA VAL A 18 -18.12 -2.84 -15.41
C VAL A 18 -16.91 -3.53 -16.03
N MET A 19 -15.69 -3.27 -15.54
CA MET A 19 -14.49 -3.95 -16.04
C MET A 19 -14.58 -5.48 -15.90
N THR A 20 -14.98 -5.95 -14.72
CA THR A 20 -15.07 -7.39 -14.42
C THR A 20 -16.09 -8.07 -15.34
N LEU A 21 -17.25 -7.45 -15.56
CA LEU A 21 -18.28 -7.97 -16.47
C LEU A 21 -17.85 -7.89 -17.94
N SER A 22 -17.15 -6.84 -18.36
CA SER A 22 -16.64 -6.72 -19.74
C SER A 22 -15.62 -7.79 -20.06
N VAL A 23 -14.69 -8.08 -19.14
CA VAL A 23 -13.71 -9.17 -19.31
C VAL A 23 -14.40 -10.53 -19.22
N GLY A 24 -15.38 -10.67 -18.32
CA GLY A 24 -16.23 -11.85 -18.22
C GLY A 24 -16.99 -12.18 -19.50
N ALA A 25 -17.40 -11.17 -20.27
CA ALA A 25 -18.05 -11.37 -21.57
C ALA A 25 -17.07 -11.85 -22.67
N ILE A 26 -15.76 -11.70 -22.46
CA ILE A 26 -14.72 -12.21 -23.36
C ILE A 26 -14.28 -13.61 -22.93
N ALA A 27 -14.20 -13.85 -21.62
CA ALA A 27 -13.79 -15.12 -21.03
C ALA A 27 -14.72 -15.50 -19.87
N ASP A 28 -15.62 -16.46 -20.11
CA ASP A 28 -16.65 -16.87 -19.14
C ASP A 28 -16.05 -17.35 -17.79
N ASP A 29 -14.90 -18.03 -17.84
CA ASP A 29 -14.18 -18.52 -16.64
C ASP A 29 -13.69 -17.39 -15.74
N PHE A 30 -13.57 -16.16 -16.26
CA PHE A 30 -13.13 -15.00 -15.49
C PHE A 30 -14.10 -14.66 -14.35
N LEU A 31 -15.40 -14.88 -14.56
CA LEU A 31 -16.45 -14.64 -13.57
C LEU A 31 -16.67 -15.80 -12.61
N SER A 32 -15.95 -16.91 -12.78
CA SER A 32 -16.04 -18.04 -11.87
C SER A 32 -15.65 -17.64 -10.44
N ILE A 33 -16.34 -18.20 -9.44
CA ILE A 33 -16.06 -17.90 -8.02
C ILE A 33 -14.59 -18.20 -7.68
N GLY A 34 -14.04 -19.30 -8.23
CA GLY A 34 -12.64 -19.67 -8.04
C GLY A 34 -11.67 -18.62 -8.59
N ASN A 35 -11.95 -18.07 -9.77
CA ASN A 35 -11.12 -17.00 -10.34
C ASN A 35 -11.26 -15.69 -9.55
N LEU A 36 -12.47 -15.29 -9.16
CA LEU A 36 -12.69 -14.08 -8.34
C LEU A 36 -11.97 -14.16 -6.98
N LEU A 37 -11.99 -15.33 -6.33
CA LEU A 37 -11.23 -15.56 -5.11
C LEU A 37 -9.72 -15.52 -5.35
N SER A 38 -9.25 -16.01 -6.50
CA SER A 38 -7.84 -15.94 -6.90
C SER A 38 -7.40 -14.50 -7.15
N ILE A 39 -8.20 -13.70 -7.87
CA ILE A 39 -7.96 -12.27 -8.08
C ILE A 39 -7.86 -11.53 -6.74
N TYR A 40 -8.78 -11.79 -5.81
CA TYR A 40 -8.72 -11.21 -4.48
C TYR A 40 -7.44 -11.62 -3.73
N ASN A 41 -7.08 -12.90 -3.80
CA ASN A 41 -5.87 -13.43 -3.20
C ASN A 41 -4.61 -12.76 -3.78
N ASP A 42 -4.50 -12.61 -5.09
CA ASP A 42 -3.39 -11.90 -5.76
C ASP A 42 -3.24 -10.45 -5.29
N THR A 43 -4.39 -9.82 -5.07
CA THR A 43 -4.48 -8.41 -4.66
C THR A 43 -4.24 -8.21 -3.17
N SER A 44 -4.25 -9.28 -2.37
CA SER A 44 -4.21 -9.21 -0.90
C SER A 44 -2.94 -8.53 -0.39
N ILE A 45 -1.77 -8.79 -0.99
CA ILE A 45 -0.50 -8.13 -0.61
C ILE A 45 -0.54 -6.64 -0.97
N LEU A 46 -1.09 -6.28 -2.14
CA LEU A 46 -1.25 -4.89 -2.55
C LEU A 46 -2.15 -4.12 -1.58
N ILE A 47 -3.26 -4.73 -1.14
CA ILE A 47 -4.18 -4.13 -0.15
C ILE A 47 -3.44 -3.84 1.16
N ILE A 48 -2.70 -4.81 1.70
CA ILE A 48 -1.99 -4.65 2.98
C ILE A 48 -0.98 -3.49 2.88
N LEU A 49 -0.12 -3.48 1.86
CA LEU A 49 0.85 -2.40 1.69
C LEU A 49 0.19 -1.05 1.40
N ALA A 50 -0.89 -1.02 0.63
CA ALA A 50 -1.63 0.20 0.33
C ALA A 50 -2.22 0.83 1.60
N LEU A 51 -2.67 0.04 2.58
CA LEU A 51 -3.12 0.56 3.87
C LEU A 51 -2.00 1.19 4.68
N GLY A 52 -0.79 0.63 4.63
CA GLY A 52 0.41 1.23 5.22
C GLY A 52 0.75 2.56 4.54
N GLN A 53 0.83 2.55 3.22
CA GLN A 53 1.13 3.74 2.42
C GLN A 53 0.04 4.81 2.55
N MET A 54 -1.22 4.44 2.70
CA MET A 54 -2.34 5.35 2.93
C MET A 54 -2.06 6.24 4.14
N LEU A 55 -1.60 5.67 5.27
CA LEU A 55 -1.28 6.46 6.46
C LEU A 55 -0.14 7.45 6.18
N VAL A 56 0.89 7.02 5.46
CA VAL A 56 2.03 7.86 5.08
C VAL A 56 1.57 9.03 4.18
N ILE A 57 0.75 8.74 3.16
CA ILE A 57 0.19 9.75 2.25
C ILE A 57 -0.72 10.72 2.99
N ILE A 58 -1.55 10.25 3.93
CA ILE A 58 -2.39 11.14 4.75
C ILE A 58 -1.53 12.15 5.51
N THR A 59 -0.31 11.78 5.95
CA THR A 59 0.63 12.71 6.61
C THR A 59 1.44 13.60 5.66
N ARG A 60 1.06 13.68 4.37
CA ARG A 60 1.77 14.43 3.30
C ARG A 60 3.16 13.87 2.97
N CYS A 61 3.37 12.59 3.20
CA CYS A 61 4.63 11.90 2.90
C CYS A 61 4.40 10.80 1.86
N ILE A 62 5.46 10.34 1.21
CA ILE A 62 5.43 9.19 0.32
C ILE A 62 6.58 8.28 0.73
N ASP A 63 6.28 7.01 1.00
CA ASP A 63 7.30 5.98 1.23
C ASP A 63 7.56 5.21 -0.06
N LEU A 64 8.72 5.47 -0.68
CA LEU A 64 9.21 4.71 -1.84
C LEU A 64 9.95 3.43 -1.42
N SER A 65 10.39 3.36 -0.16
CA SER A 65 11.17 2.22 0.35
C SER A 65 10.32 1.01 0.73
N VAL A 66 8.99 1.13 0.73
CA VAL A 66 8.06 0.10 1.20
C VAL A 66 8.28 -1.27 0.53
N ALA A 67 8.53 -1.29 -0.78
CA ALA A 67 8.79 -2.54 -1.50
C ALA A 67 10.20 -3.09 -1.26
N ALA A 68 11.20 -2.21 -1.07
CA ALA A 68 12.54 -2.64 -0.69
C ALA A 68 12.59 -3.17 0.76
N ASN A 69 11.75 -2.63 1.65
CA ASN A 69 11.55 -3.14 3.00
C ASN A 69 10.93 -4.54 2.98
N LEU A 70 9.85 -4.73 2.20
CA LEU A 70 9.28 -6.05 1.93
C LEU A 70 10.33 -7.03 1.40
N ALA A 71 11.15 -6.60 0.43
CA ALA A 71 12.16 -7.46 -0.16
C ALA A 71 13.26 -7.85 0.84
N LEU A 72 13.74 -6.90 1.66
CA LEU A 72 14.78 -7.18 2.65
C LEU A 72 14.29 -8.09 3.76
N THR A 73 13.13 -7.77 4.34
CA THR A 73 12.51 -8.61 5.36
C THR A 73 12.20 -10.00 4.83
N GLY A 74 11.71 -10.10 3.58
CA GLY A 74 11.46 -11.33 2.84
C GLY A 74 12.72 -12.17 2.60
N MET A 75 13.83 -11.55 2.19
CA MET A 75 15.10 -12.25 2.00
C MET A 75 15.63 -12.80 3.34
N VAL A 76 15.64 -11.99 4.39
CA VAL A 76 16.19 -12.39 5.69
C VAL A 76 15.43 -13.60 6.25
N ILE A 77 14.10 -13.57 6.27
CA ILE A 77 13.32 -14.72 6.75
C ILE A 77 13.46 -15.95 5.86
N ALA A 78 13.67 -15.78 4.55
CA ALA A 78 13.89 -16.89 3.63
C ALA A 78 15.24 -17.58 3.90
N MET A 79 16.28 -16.79 4.14
CA MET A 79 17.60 -17.30 4.53
C MET A 79 17.55 -18.02 5.88
N ILE A 80 16.86 -17.44 6.88
CA ILE A 80 16.67 -18.09 8.18
C ILE A 80 15.94 -19.42 7.99
N ASN A 81 14.86 -19.46 7.22
CA ASN A 81 14.11 -20.69 6.97
C ASN A 81 14.94 -21.72 6.18
N SER A 82 15.75 -21.28 5.21
CA SER A 82 16.64 -22.16 4.44
C SER A 82 17.70 -22.81 5.34
N SER A 83 18.31 -22.02 6.24
CA SER A 83 19.31 -22.50 7.18
C SER A 83 18.71 -23.32 8.34
N TYR A 84 17.50 -22.99 8.76
CA TYR A 84 16.79 -23.63 9.89
C TYR A 84 15.35 -24.00 9.48
N PRO A 85 15.16 -25.10 8.72
CA PRO A 85 13.85 -25.47 8.17
C PRO A 85 12.77 -25.76 9.22
N ASP A 86 13.18 -26.20 10.42
CA ASP A 86 12.29 -26.52 11.53
C ASP A 86 11.96 -25.30 12.41
N PHE A 87 12.51 -24.13 12.09
CA PHE A 87 12.26 -22.92 12.86
C PHE A 87 10.77 -22.52 12.79
N PRO A 88 10.11 -22.20 13.91
CA PRO A 88 8.67 -21.94 13.91
C PRO A 88 8.28 -20.76 13.02
N VAL A 89 7.43 -21.01 12.01
CA VAL A 89 7.01 -19.99 11.05
C VAL A 89 6.38 -18.76 11.70
N PRO A 90 5.52 -18.86 12.75
CA PRO A 90 4.99 -17.67 13.41
C PRO A 90 6.07 -16.72 13.96
N LEU A 91 7.22 -17.26 14.40
CA LEU A 91 8.35 -16.46 14.86
C LEU A 91 9.07 -15.77 13.69
N LEU A 92 9.15 -16.41 12.51
CA LEU A 92 9.66 -15.77 11.29
C LEU A 92 8.77 -14.60 10.88
N VAL A 93 7.44 -14.77 10.93
CA VAL A 93 6.49 -13.70 10.61
C VAL A 93 6.66 -12.53 11.58
N LEU A 94 6.75 -12.81 12.89
CA LEU A 94 6.98 -11.79 13.90
C LEU A 94 8.31 -11.08 13.68
N PHE A 95 9.39 -11.82 13.42
CA PHE A 95 10.71 -11.26 13.17
C PHE A 95 10.73 -10.36 11.92
N GLY A 96 10.14 -10.81 10.81
CA GLY A 96 10.01 -10.03 9.59
C GLY A 96 9.22 -8.74 9.82
N ALA A 97 8.08 -8.82 10.52
CA ALA A 97 7.28 -7.66 10.87
C ALA A 97 8.05 -6.66 11.76
N LEU A 98 8.77 -7.14 12.79
CA LEU A 98 9.59 -6.29 13.66
C LEU A 98 10.75 -5.63 12.92
N LEU A 99 11.45 -6.37 12.04
CA LEU A 99 12.51 -5.83 11.21
C LEU A 99 11.97 -4.73 10.29
N GLY A 100 10.82 -4.98 9.66
CA GLY A 100 10.16 -3.99 8.82
C GLY A 100 9.72 -2.75 9.60
N LEU A 101 9.22 -2.93 10.83
CA LEU A 101 8.90 -1.84 11.75
C LEU A 101 10.14 -1.01 12.11
N CYS A 102 11.29 -1.65 12.37
CA CYS A 102 12.56 -0.95 12.59
C CYS A 102 12.96 -0.09 11.39
N MET A 103 12.86 -0.62 10.18
CA MET A 103 13.15 0.11 8.94
C MET A 103 12.18 1.28 8.71
N GLY A 104 10.91 1.09 9.04
CA GLY A 104 9.91 2.17 9.04
C GLY A 104 10.21 3.25 10.07
N MET A 105 10.61 2.88 11.29
CA MET A 105 11.02 3.82 12.33
C MET A 105 12.23 4.65 11.92
N ILE A 106 13.21 4.07 11.22
CA ILE A 106 14.37 4.81 10.69
C ILE A 106 13.88 5.93 9.75
N ASN A 107 13.05 5.60 8.76
CA ASN A 107 12.50 6.60 7.84
C ASN A 107 11.69 7.67 8.59
N GLY A 108 10.80 7.23 9.48
CA GLY A 108 9.96 8.13 10.28
C GLY A 108 10.78 9.08 11.16
N LEU A 109 11.89 8.61 11.73
CA LEU A 109 12.75 9.40 12.61
C LEU A 109 13.57 10.42 11.82
N LEU A 110 14.10 10.03 10.66
CA LEU A 110 14.80 10.96 9.75
C LEU A 110 13.86 12.07 9.26
N VAL A 111 12.61 11.74 8.93
CA VAL A 111 11.62 12.73 8.51
C VAL A 111 11.22 13.63 9.69
N TRP A 112 10.89 13.05 10.84
CA TRP A 112 10.41 13.81 12.00
C TRP A 112 11.48 14.67 12.65
N LYS A 113 12.63 14.09 13.04
CA LYS A 113 13.63 14.76 13.87
C LYS A 113 14.64 15.56 13.09
N LEU A 114 15.00 15.10 11.88
CA LEU A 114 15.97 15.81 11.04
C LEU A 114 15.29 16.72 10.00
N GLY A 115 13.96 16.66 9.86
CA GLY A 115 13.20 17.50 8.92
C GLY A 115 13.55 17.23 7.45
N ILE A 116 14.12 16.06 7.14
CA ILE A 116 14.52 15.71 5.78
C ILE A 116 13.24 15.36 4.99
N PRO A 117 13.07 15.87 3.74
CA PRO A 117 11.92 15.52 2.92
C PRO A 117 11.77 14.00 2.74
N ALA A 118 10.56 13.48 2.98
CA ALA A 118 10.26 12.04 2.98
C ALA A 118 10.65 11.30 1.70
N ILE A 119 10.47 11.92 0.53
CA ILE A 119 10.84 11.31 -0.75
C ILE A 119 12.36 11.07 -0.83
N VAL A 120 13.17 12.02 -0.34
CA VAL A 120 14.64 11.89 -0.34
C VAL A 120 15.08 10.79 0.62
N VAL A 121 14.52 10.77 1.83
CA VAL A 121 14.79 9.72 2.83
C VAL A 121 14.48 8.34 2.26
N THR A 122 13.28 8.18 1.71
CA THR A 122 12.77 6.86 1.31
C THR A 122 13.36 6.37 -0.01
N LEU A 123 13.73 7.25 -0.93
CA LEU A 123 14.50 6.89 -2.11
C LEU A 123 15.92 6.46 -1.73
N GLY A 124 16.56 7.17 -0.79
CA GLY A 124 17.87 6.79 -0.26
C GLY A 124 17.83 5.45 0.50
N THR A 125 16.86 5.25 1.40
CA THR A 125 16.75 3.99 2.13
C THR A 125 16.32 2.84 1.25
N MET A 126 15.52 3.06 0.19
CA MET A 126 15.25 2.05 -0.83
C MET A 126 16.55 1.49 -1.41
N SER A 127 17.48 2.35 -1.86
CA SER A 127 18.77 1.91 -2.40
C SER A 127 19.64 1.21 -1.36
N ILE A 128 19.68 1.73 -0.12
CA ILE A 128 20.42 1.08 0.98
C ILE A 128 19.88 -0.31 1.24
N TYR A 129 18.56 -0.47 1.36
CA TYR A 129 17.94 -1.76 1.64
C TYR A 129 18.21 -2.76 0.52
N ARG A 130 18.11 -2.34 -0.76
CA ARG A 130 18.49 -3.19 -1.90
C ARG A 130 19.97 -3.61 -1.85
N GLY A 131 20.87 -2.69 -1.51
CA GLY A 131 22.29 -2.99 -1.33
C GLY A 131 22.55 -3.98 -0.18
N VAL A 132 21.83 -3.85 0.93
CA VAL A 132 21.90 -4.79 2.05
C VAL A 132 21.39 -6.18 1.64
N ILE A 133 20.32 -6.28 0.84
CA ILE A 133 19.86 -7.57 0.32
C ILE A 133 20.98 -8.24 -0.48
N PHE A 134 21.60 -7.51 -1.40
CA PHE A 134 22.72 -8.04 -2.20
C PHE A 134 23.88 -8.49 -1.34
N LEU A 135 24.26 -7.71 -0.32
CA LEU A 135 25.35 -8.04 0.60
C LEU A 135 25.05 -9.29 1.44
N LEU A 136 23.81 -9.44 1.91
CA LEU A 136 23.41 -10.61 2.69
C LEU A 136 23.30 -11.86 1.84
N SER A 137 22.88 -11.73 0.59
CA SER A 137 22.66 -12.86 -0.32
C SER A 137 23.87 -13.21 -1.18
N ASP A 138 24.94 -12.40 -1.18
CA ASP A 138 26.00 -12.44 -2.19
C ASP A 138 25.46 -12.43 -3.64
N GLY A 139 24.32 -11.76 -3.85
CA GLY A 139 23.57 -11.76 -5.12
C GLY A 139 22.85 -13.06 -5.46
N SER A 140 22.91 -14.08 -4.61
CA SER A 140 22.23 -15.36 -4.79
C SER A 140 20.72 -15.28 -4.52
N TRP A 141 20.01 -16.30 -4.97
CA TRP A 141 18.56 -16.43 -4.84
C TRP A 141 18.26 -17.57 -3.85
N VAL A 142 17.23 -17.40 -3.03
CA VAL A 142 16.65 -18.50 -2.24
C VAL A 142 15.42 -18.99 -2.98
N ASN A 143 15.43 -20.25 -3.41
CA ASN A 143 14.39 -20.84 -4.25
C ASN A 143 13.50 -21.81 -3.46
N ALA A 144 12.40 -22.23 -4.09
CA ALA A 144 11.38 -23.09 -3.48
C ALA A 144 11.94 -24.39 -2.86
N HIS A 145 12.97 -24.99 -3.45
CA HIS A 145 13.55 -26.25 -2.97
C HIS A 145 14.36 -26.10 -1.68
N GLU A 146 14.79 -24.88 -1.36
CA GLU A 146 15.53 -24.53 -0.14
C GLU A 146 14.57 -24.09 0.99
N MET A 147 13.29 -23.87 0.67
CA MET A 147 12.29 -23.46 1.63
C MET A 147 11.55 -24.67 2.21
N SER A 148 11.16 -24.57 3.48
CA SER A 148 10.41 -25.62 4.16
C SER A 148 8.99 -25.67 3.61
N LYS A 149 8.40 -26.87 3.55
CA LYS A 149 7.03 -27.04 3.04
C LYS A 149 6.01 -26.24 3.86
N VAL A 150 6.19 -26.22 5.18
CA VAL A 150 5.31 -25.47 6.11
C VAL A 150 5.39 -23.97 5.84
N PHE A 151 6.59 -23.43 5.65
CA PHE A 151 6.80 -22.01 5.31
C PHE A 151 6.03 -21.63 4.05
N MET A 152 6.12 -22.43 2.99
CA MET A 152 5.42 -22.21 1.72
C MET A 152 3.90 -22.44 1.80
N GLN A 153 3.44 -23.38 2.62
CA GLN A 153 2.04 -23.81 2.61
C GLN A 153 1.11 -22.83 3.35
N ILE A 154 1.61 -22.08 4.35
CA ILE A 154 0.75 -21.23 5.18
C ILE A 154 -0.07 -20.22 4.37
N PRO A 155 0.50 -19.33 3.51
CA PRO A 155 -0.32 -18.37 2.76
C PRO A 155 -1.29 -19.03 1.76
N ARG A 156 -0.97 -20.25 1.31
CA ARG A 156 -1.77 -21.04 0.37
C ARG A 156 -2.88 -21.85 1.05
N SER A 157 -2.77 -22.08 2.35
CA SER A 157 -3.75 -22.88 3.10
C SER A 157 -5.09 -22.16 3.12
N THR A 158 -6.17 -22.91 2.94
CA THR A 158 -7.52 -22.35 2.85
C THR A 158 -8.28 -22.56 4.15
N PHE A 159 -9.06 -21.55 4.52
CA PHE A 159 -9.99 -21.59 5.64
C PHE A 159 -11.33 -21.05 5.15
N ILE A 160 -12.39 -21.88 5.25
CA ILE A 160 -13.74 -21.57 4.72
C ILE A 160 -13.68 -21.18 3.23
N GLY A 161 -12.90 -21.92 2.43
CA GLY A 161 -12.76 -21.68 0.98
C GLY A 161 -11.93 -20.45 0.59
N VAL A 162 -11.37 -19.70 1.55
CA VAL A 162 -10.56 -18.50 1.31
C VAL A 162 -9.13 -18.73 1.82
N ALA A 163 -8.12 -18.32 1.05
CA ALA A 163 -6.72 -18.48 1.42
C ALA A 163 -6.34 -17.67 2.68
N LEU A 164 -5.42 -18.17 3.51
CA LEU A 164 -4.94 -17.47 4.70
C LEU A 164 -4.31 -16.12 4.37
N LEU A 165 -3.71 -15.97 3.19
CA LEU A 165 -3.22 -14.68 2.69
C LEU A 165 -4.35 -13.65 2.55
N SER A 166 -5.48 -14.05 1.99
CA SER A 166 -6.69 -13.23 1.90
C SER A 166 -7.28 -12.92 3.28
N TRP A 167 -7.21 -13.86 4.22
CA TRP A 167 -7.60 -13.57 5.61
C TRP A 167 -6.68 -12.53 6.26
N ALA A 168 -5.37 -12.57 5.99
CA ALA A 168 -4.43 -11.57 6.48
C ALA A 168 -4.78 -10.16 5.96
N SER A 169 -5.20 -10.03 4.69
CA SER A 169 -5.66 -8.73 4.18
C SER A 169 -6.98 -8.29 4.81
N ILE A 170 -7.96 -9.19 4.98
CA ILE A 170 -9.24 -8.87 5.64
C ILE A 170 -9.01 -8.39 7.08
N ILE A 171 -8.17 -9.08 7.84
CA ILE A 171 -7.84 -8.71 9.22
C ILE A 171 -7.15 -7.34 9.23
N THR A 172 -6.19 -7.10 8.33
CA THR A 172 -5.50 -5.81 8.23
C THR A 172 -6.48 -4.68 7.91
N VAL A 173 -7.41 -4.88 6.97
CA VAL A 173 -8.47 -3.92 6.65
C VAL A 173 -9.33 -3.62 7.87
N ALA A 174 -9.77 -4.64 8.61
CA ALA A 174 -10.59 -4.46 9.81
C ALA A 174 -9.84 -3.67 10.91
N VAL A 175 -8.57 -4.02 11.15
CA VAL A 175 -7.71 -3.33 12.13
C VAL A 175 -7.50 -1.87 11.74
N PHE A 176 -7.17 -1.58 10.48
CA PHE A 176 -6.93 -0.21 10.01
C PHE A 176 -8.20 0.61 9.93
N TYR A 177 -9.34 0.00 9.58
CA TYR A 177 -10.63 0.65 9.63
C TYR A 177 -10.97 1.08 11.07
N TYR A 178 -10.77 0.18 12.03
CA TYR A 178 -11.02 0.50 13.42
C TYR A 178 -10.04 1.55 13.95
N PHE A 179 -8.74 1.40 13.65
CA PHE A 179 -7.68 2.32 14.06
C PHE A 179 -7.91 3.74 13.54
N THR A 180 -8.15 3.90 12.23
CA THR A 180 -8.31 5.23 11.62
C THR A 180 -9.59 5.94 12.08
N ARG A 181 -10.66 5.19 12.35
CA ARG A 181 -11.97 5.74 12.75
C ARG A 181 -12.09 6.00 14.25
N TYR A 182 -11.64 5.06 15.08
CA TYR A 182 -11.93 5.08 16.52
C TYR A 182 -10.71 5.36 17.40
N ALA A 183 -9.48 5.06 16.94
CA ALA A 183 -8.30 5.37 17.75
C ALA A 183 -7.94 6.86 17.70
N ARG A 184 -7.47 7.39 18.83
CA ARG A 184 -7.02 8.78 18.96
C ARG A 184 -5.88 9.08 17.98
N THR A 185 -4.87 8.21 17.94
CA THR A 185 -3.71 8.33 17.05
C THR A 185 -4.11 8.33 15.57
N GLY A 186 -5.10 7.51 15.19
CA GLY A 186 -5.66 7.52 13.85
C GLY A 186 -6.23 8.90 13.48
N ARG A 187 -7.07 9.48 14.36
CA ARG A 187 -7.63 10.83 14.13
C ARG A 187 -6.56 11.93 14.12
N GLU A 188 -5.54 11.82 14.96
CA GLU A 188 -4.40 12.76 15.00
C GLU A 188 -3.61 12.75 13.69
N ILE A 189 -3.42 11.57 13.06
CA ILE A 189 -2.78 11.44 11.74
C ILE A 189 -3.57 12.22 10.68
N TYR A 190 -4.91 12.09 10.66
CA TYR A 190 -5.75 12.84 9.73
C TYR A 190 -5.72 14.35 9.99
N ALA A 191 -5.75 14.76 11.27
CA ALA A 191 -5.69 16.18 11.64
C ALA A 191 -4.35 16.80 11.23
N ALA A 192 -3.24 16.11 11.50
CA ALA A 192 -1.89 16.52 11.10
C ALA A 192 -1.76 16.66 9.58
N GLY A 193 -2.38 15.76 8.82
CA GLY A 193 -2.40 15.79 7.36
C GLY A 193 -3.25 16.92 6.76
N ASN A 194 -4.42 17.18 7.35
CA ASN A 194 -5.37 18.16 6.81
C ASN A 194 -4.86 19.59 6.95
N SER A 195 -4.41 19.96 8.15
CA SER A 195 -3.80 21.27 8.42
C SER A 195 -2.70 21.13 9.48
N PRO A 196 -1.42 20.99 9.07
CA PRO A 196 -0.29 20.90 9.99
C PRO A 196 -0.24 22.09 10.96
N THR A 197 -0.56 23.29 10.48
CA THR A 197 -0.59 24.52 11.30
C THR A 197 -1.68 24.46 12.37
N ALA A 198 -2.91 24.05 12.01
CA ALA A 198 -3.99 23.93 13.00
C ALA A 198 -3.75 22.76 13.97
N ALA A 199 -3.16 21.66 13.50
CA ALA A 199 -2.75 20.54 14.34
C ALA A 199 -1.73 20.99 15.39
N PHE A 200 -0.73 21.79 15.00
CA PHE A 200 0.24 22.35 15.92
C PHE A 200 -0.41 23.22 17.02
N TYR A 201 -1.30 24.15 16.63
CA TYR A 201 -2.03 25.00 17.59
C TYR A 201 -2.98 24.23 18.53
N THR A 202 -3.36 23.00 18.17
CA THR A 202 -4.20 22.12 18.99
C THR A 202 -3.39 21.08 19.78
N GLY A 203 -2.06 21.19 19.79
CA GLY A 203 -1.16 20.34 20.56
C GLY A 203 -0.85 18.97 19.92
N ILE A 204 -1.14 18.79 18.63
CA ILE A 204 -0.83 17.58 17.88
C ILE A 204 0.55 17.74 17.23
N ASP A 205 1.49 16.87 17.60
CA ASP A 205 2.81 16.81 16.96
C ASP A 205 2.70 16.14 15.59
N VAL A 206 2.80 16.95 14.53
CA VAL A 206 2.74 16.50 13.13
C VAL A 206 3.82 15.49 12.80
N GLY A 207 5.03 15.69 13.33
CA GLY A 207 6.14 14.80 13.05
C GLY A 207 6.04 13.47 13.80
N ARG A 208 5.47 13.47 15.01
CA ARG A 208 5.10 12.22 15.69
C ARG A 208 4.07 11.42 14.87
N SER A 209 3.08 12.08 14.28
CA SER A 209 2.12 11.43 13.38
C SER A 209 2.81 10.80 12.15
N GLN A 210 3.77 11.50 11.55
CA GLN A 210 4.60 10.95 10.47
C GLN A 210 5.40 9.73 10.92
N PHE A 211 6.07 9.80 12.07
CA PHE A 211 6.84 8.68 12.63
C PHE A 211 5.98 7.43 12.81
N ILE A 212 4.78 7.58 13.38
CA ILE A 212 3.84 6.46 13.56
C ILE A 212 3.39 5.90 12.21
N ALA A 213 3.07 6.77 11.24
CA ALA A 213 2.67 6.33 9.90
C ALA A 213 3.75 5.50 9.20
N PHE A 214 5.01 5.95 9.21
CA PHE A 214 6.14 5.19 8.66
C PHE A 214 6.40 3.88 9.41
N SER A 215 6.27 3.88 10.73
CA SER A 215 6.45 2.67 11.55
C SER A 215 5.41 1.59 11.22
N LEU A 216 4.14 2.00 11.08
CA LEU A 216 3.05 1.09 10.70
C LEU A 216 3.18 0.61 9.24
N SER A 217 3.59 1.49 8.32
CA SER A 217 3.91 1.11 6.94
C SER A 217 5.03 0.06 6.90
N GLY A 218 6.11 0.28 7.65
CA GLY A 218 7.22 -0.67 7.75
C GLY A 218 6.82 -2.00 8.38
N LEU A 219 5.98 -1.99 9.42
CA LEU A 219 5.44 -3.21 10.05
C LEU A 219 4.68 -4.07 9.02
N LEU A 220 3.81 -3.43 8.23
CA LEU A 220 3.06 -4.12 7.18
C LEU A 220 3.96 -4.58 6.02
N ALA A 221 4.97 -3.79 5.66
CA ALA A 221 5.98 -4.21 4.68
C ALA A 221 6.72 -5.48 5.12
N GLY A 222 7.10 -5.55 6.41
CA GLY A 222 7.73 -6.73 7.00
C GLY A 222 6.84 -7.97 7.01
N LEU A 223 5.56 -7.81 7.36
CA LEU A 223 4.55 -8.87 7.26
C LEU A 223 4.40 -9.34 5.80
N CYS A 224 4.32 -8.39 4.86
CA CYS A 224 4.23 -8.69 3.44
C CYS A 224 5.50 -9.34 2.88
N GLY A 225 6.68 -9.13 3.49
CA GLY A 225 7.92 -9.81 3.10
C GLY A 225 7.77 -11.32 3.20
N TYR A 226 7.22 -11.80 4.32
CA TYR A 226 6.85 -13.21 4.49
C TYR A 226 5.80 -13.66 3.49
N LEU A 227 4.68 -12.94 3.42
CA LEU A 227 3.56 -13.33 2.58
C LEU A 227 3.94 -13.40 1.10
N TRP A 228 4.79 -12.49 0.63
CA TRP A 228 5.31 -12.46 -0.74
C TRP A 228 6.22 -13.64 -1.01
N VAL A 229 7.30 -13.80 -0.23
CA VAL A 229 8.31 -14.82 -0.50
C VAL A 229 7.74 -16.22 -0.35
N SER A 230 6.91 -16.46 0.66
CA SER A 230 6.27 -17.77 0.83
C SER A 230 5.31 -18.11 -0.32
N ARG A 231 4.55 -17.10 -0.80
CA ARG A 231 3.62 -17.26 -1.93
C ARG A 231 4.32 -17.53 -3.26
N TYR A 232 5.36 -16.77 -3.59
CA TYR A 232 6.07 -16.92 -4.87
C TYR A 232 7.20 -17.96 -4.80
N ALA A 233 7.53 -18.43 -3.58
CA ALA A 233 8.58 -19.40 -3.28
C ALA A 233 9.95 -19.02 -3.87
N VAL A 234 10.25 -17.73 -3.88
CA VAL A 234 11.52 -17.19 -4.37
C VAL A 234 11.85 -15.88 -3.65
N ALA A 235 13.13 -15.69 -3.30
CA ALA A 235 13.67 -14.45 -2.80
C ALA A 235 14.97 -14.09 -3.54
N TYR A 236 15.07 -12.85 -4.00
CA TYR A 236 16.23 -12.29 -4.71
C TYR A 236 16.25 -10.75 -4.55
N VAL A 237 17.32 -10.10 -5.00
CA VAL A 237 17.61 -8.68 -4.73
C VAL A 237 16.51 -7.73 -5.20
N ASP A 238 15.95 -7.96 -6.39
CA ASP A 238 14.95 -7.09 -7.02
C ASP A 238 13.50 -7.55 -6.81
N VAL A 239 13.25 -8.40 -5.81
CA VAL A 239 11.88 -8.81 -5.45
C VAL A 239 10.99 -7.59 -5.24
N ALA A 240 9.78 -7.63 -5.81
CA ALA A 240 8.79 -6.56 -5.72
C ALA A 240 9.27 -5.18 -6.21
N ALA A 241 10.31 -5.10 -7.07
CA ALA A 241 10.71 -3.84 -7.68
C ALA A 241 9.56 -3.22 -8.50
N GLY A 242 9.32 -1.92 -8.33
CA GLY A 242 8.20 -1.21 -8.96
C GLY A 242 6.85 -1.41 -8.26
N PHE A 243 6.75 -2.32 -7.28
CA PHE A 243 5.52 -2.53 -6.53
C PHE A 243 5.18 -1.33 -5.63
N GLU A 244 6.19 -0.57 -5.19
CA GLU A 244 6.03 0.70 -4.49
C GLU A 244 5.17 1.70 -5.27
N LEU A 245 5.35 1.77 -6.59
CA LEU A 245 4.54 2.65 -7.45
C LEU A 245 3.11 2.15 -7.56
N GLN A 246 2.89 0.84 -7.64
CA GLN A 246 1.54 0.27 -7.67
C GLN A 246 0.79 0.50 -6.36
N VAL A 247 1.49 0.39 -5.22
CA VAL A 247 0.95 0.69 -3.89
C VAL A 247 0.51 2.16 -3.81
N ILE A 248 1.32 3.08 -4.34
CA ILE A 248 0.96 4.50 -4.45
C ILE A 248 -0.23 4.70 -5.39
N SER A 249 -0.21 4.09 -6.58
CA SER A 249 -1.32 4.13 -7.55
C SER A 249 -2.62 3.68 -6.90
N ALA A 250 -2.63 2.54 -6.20
CA ALA A 250 -3.79 2.01 -5.50
C ALA A 250 -4.38 3.05 -4.53
N CYS A 251 -3.53 3.72 -3.75
CA CYS A 251 -3.97 4.73 -2.81
C CYS A 251 -4.60 5.95 -3.49
N VAL A 252 -3.95 6.45 -4.54
CA VAL A 252 -4.38 7.65 -5.26
C VAL A 252 -5.67 7.38 -6.04
N ILE A 253 -5.79 6.20 -6.69
CA ILE A 253 -7.02 5.74 -7.35
C ILE A 253 -8.16 5.62 -6.33
N GLY A 254 -7.85 5.09 -5.15
CA GLY A 254 -8.76 5.01 -4.02
C GLY A 254 -9.22 6.36 -3.47
N GLY A 255 -8.71 7.47 -3.99
CA GLY A 255 -9.12 8.82 -3.65
C GLY A 255 -8.41 9.41 -2.43
N ILE A 256 -7.30 8.81 -1.99
CA ILE A 256 -6.45 9.36 -0.94
C ILE A 256 -5.68 10.55 -1.52
N SER A 257 -5.76 11.71 -0.86
CA SER A 257 -5.10 12.93 -1.35
C SER A 257 -3.62 12.94 -0.99
N ILE A 258 -2.77 13.19 -1.98
CA ILE A 258 -1.32 13.42 -1.80
C ILE A 258 -1.05 14.68 -0.95
N MET A 259 -2.00 15.62 -0.94
CA MET A 259 -1.95 16.82 -0.08
C MET A 259 -2.28 16.52 1.38
N GLY A 260 -2.58 15.27 1.72
CA GLY A 260 -2.80 14.79 3.08
C GLY A 260 -4.20 15.06 3.63
N GLY A 261 -4.50 14.45 4.77
CA GLY A 261 -5.73 14.69 5.55
C GLY A 261 -7.04 14.15 4.99
N ILE A 262 -7.05 13.62 3.76
CA ILE A 262 -8.24 13.09 3.09
C ILE A 262 -7.95 11.68 2.56
N GLY A 263 -8.80 10.71 2.94
CA GLY A 263 -8.71 9.33 2.47
C GLY A 263 -9.55 8.40 3.32
N THR A 264 -9.96 7.26 2.77
CA THR A 264 -10.73 6.23 3.49
C THR A 264 -10.12 4.86 3.26
N VAL A 265 -10.27 3.98 4.25
CA VAL A 265 -9.84 2.58 4.14
C VAL A 265 -10.59 1.87 3.02
N ALA A 266 -11.90 2.12 2.89
CA ALA A 266 -12.71 1.56 1.80
C ALA A 266 -12.22 2.02 0.42
N GLY A 267 -11.92 3.32 0.25
CA GLY A 267 -11.33 3.85 -0.97
C GLY A 267 -10.00 3.18 -1.30
N CYS A 268 -9.09 3.05 -0.32
CA CYS A 268 -7.81 2.36 -0.47
C CYS A 268 -7.96 0.91 -0.98
N VAL A 269 -8.85 0.14 -0.33
CA VAL A 269 -9.12 -1.26 -0.70
C VAL A 269 -9.69 -1.34 -2.12
N LEU A 270 -10.65 -0.49 -2.47
CA LEU A 270 -11.22 -0.45 -3.81
C LEU A 270 -10.19 -0.06 -4.87
N GLY A 271 -9.28 0.87 -4.56
CA GLY A 271 -8.19 1.24 -5.46
C GLY A 271 -7.21 0.10 -5.71
N ALA A 272 -6.86 -0.66 -4.66
CA ALA A 272 -6.05 -1.86 -4.79
C ALA A 272 -6.78 -2.97 -5.59
N LEU A 273 -8.07 -3.22 -5.30
CA LEU A 273 -8.90 -4.17 -6.04
C LEU A 273 -9.04 -3.81 -7.51
N PHE A 274 -9.17 -2.53 -7.83
CA PHE A 274 -9.21 -2.07 -9.21
C PHE A 274 -7.93 -2.42 -9.96
N LEU A 275 -6.76 -2.13 -9.39
CA LEU A 275 -5.49 -2.56 -9.99
C LEU A 275 -5.35 -4.08 -10.04
N GLY A 276 -5.80 -4.78 -9.00
CA GLY A 276 -5.82 -6.25 -8.95
C GLY A 276 -6.62 -6.90 -10.08
N VAL A 277 -7.80 -6.36 -10.38
CA VAL A 277 -8.64 -6.78 -11.51
C VAL A 277 -7.94 -6.47 -12.83
N ILE A 278 -7.31 -5.30 -12.99
CA ILE A 278 -6.52 -4.98 -14.20
C ILE A 278 -5.41 -6.01 -14.40
N ASN A 279 -4.64 -6.30 -13.35
CA ASN A 279 -3.47 -7.20 -13.41
C ASN A 279 -3.86 -8.62 -13.83
N ASN A 280 -5.04 -9.07 -13.42
CA ASN A 280 -5.58 -10.37 -13.79
C ASN A 280 -6.33 -10.36 -15.13
N ALA A 281 -6.92 -9.22 -15.52
CA ALA A 281 -7.65 -9.10 -16.79
C ALA A 281 -6.72 -9.00 -18.00
N LEU A 282 -5.61 -8.25 -17.92
CA LEU A 282 -4.72 -8.02 -19.07
C LEU A 282 -4.19 -9.33 -19.69
N PRO A 283 -3.68 -10.31 -18.91
CA PRO A 283 -3.23 -11.58 -19.48
C PRO A 283 -4.35 -12.36 -20.17
N VAL A 284 -5.57 -12.32 -19.62
CA VAL A 284 -6.75 -13.04 -20.14
C VAL A 284 -7.16 -12.51 -21.51
N ILE A 285 -7.00 -11.21 -21.76
CA ILE A 285 -7.26 -10.58 -23.07
C ILE A 285 -6.04 -10.58 -24.00
N GLY A 286 -4.97 -11.31 -23.65
CA GLY A 286 -3.75 -11.42 -24.47
C GLY A 286 -2.84 -10.19 -24.46
N VAL A 287 -3.05 -9.26 -23.52
CA VAL A 287 -2.17 -8.09 -23.35
C VAL A 287 -1.04 -8.43 -22.39
N SER A 288 0.18 -8.07 -22.76
CA SER A 288 1.36 -8.33 -21.94
C SER A 288 1.25 -7.62 -20.56
N PRO A 289 1.58 -8.32 -19.45
CA PRO A 289 1.62 -7.71 -18.11
C PRO A 289 2.54 -6.49 -17.99
N PHE A 290 3.54 -6.33 -18.87
CA PHE A 290 4.44 -5.16 -18.83
C PHE A 290 3.70 -3.82 -18.98
N TRP A 291 2.54 -3.80 -19.65
CA TRP A 291 1.69 -2.62 -19.74
C TRP A 291 1.15 -2.15 -18.39
N GLN A 292 1.10 -3.03 -17.39
CA GLN A 292 0.64 -2.71 -16.04
C GLN A 292 1.40 -1.54 -15.42
N MET A 293 2.73 -1.48 -15.58
CA MET A 293 3.52 -0.36 -15.04
C MET A 293 3.15 0.95 -15.73
N ALA A 294 3.01 0.94 -17.07
CA ALA A 294 2.60 2.11 -17.82
C ALA A 294 1.18 2.56 -17.45
N ILE A 295 0.25 1.62 -17.29
CA ILE A 295 -1.13 1.89 -16.84
C ILE A 295 -1.12 2.48 -15.43
N SER A 296 -0.40 1.86 -14.49
CA SER A 296 -0.32 2.32 -13.10
C SER A 296 0.22 3.76 -13.01
N GLY A 297 1.26 4.07 -13.78
CA GLY A 297 1.82 5.43 -13.88
C GLY A 297 0.87 6.42 -14.54
N GLY A 298 0.25 6.05 -15.67
CA GLY A 298 -0.73 6.88 -16.36
C GLY A 298 -1.94 7.19 -15.49
N VAL A 299 -2.41 6.21 -14.72
CA VAL A 299 -3.52 6.37 -13.78
C VAL A 299 -3.17 7.32 -12.63
N ILE A 300 -1.94 7.27 -12.08
CA ILE A 300 -1.48 8.27 -11.10
C ILE A 300 -1.58 9.67 -11.70
N VAL A 301 -1.04 9.89 -12.91
CA VAL A 301 -1.05 11.21 -13.56
C VAL A 301 -2.48 11.71 -13.74
N LEU A 302 -3.38 10.88 -14.26
CA LEU A 302 -4.78 11.24 -14.45
C LEU A 302 -5.48 11.55 -13.12
N ALA A 303 -5.24 10.75 -12.08
CA ALA A 303 -5.83 10.95 -10.78
C ALA A 303 -5.35 12.25 -10.11
N VAL A 304 -4.06 12.59 -10.25
CA VAL A 304 -3.50 13.86 -9.76
C VAL A 304 -4.04 15.06 -10.52
N ILE A 305 -4.23 14.96 -11.84
CA ILE A 305 -4.86 16.02 -12.63
C ILE A 305 -6.31 16.22 -12.18
N ALA A 306 -7.05 15.14 -11.97
CA ALA A 306 -8.43 15.20 -11.50
C ALA A 306 -8.54 15.78 -10.08
N SER A 307 -7.65 15.40 -9.16
CA SER A 307 -7.63 15.91 -7.79
C SER A 307 -7.27 17.40 -7.75
N SER A 308 -6.22 17.81 -8.48
CA SER A 308 -5.76 19.21 -8.56
C SER A 308 -6.86 20.14 -9.09
N ARG A 309 -7.57 19.72 -10.15
CA ARG A 309 -8.71 20.49 -10.71
C ARG A 309 -9.90 20.58 -9.76
N ALA A 310 -10.17 19.54 -8.97
CA ALA A 310 -11.26 19.53 -8.01
C ALA A 310 -10.98 20.50 -6.84
N GLU A 311 -9.74 20.55 -6.35
CA GLU A 311 -9.33 21.43 -5.25
C GLU A 311 -9.26 22.91 -5.67
N GLN A 312 -8.80 23.22 -6.89
CA GLN A 312 -8.80 24.60 -7.42
C GLN A 312 -10.21 25.23 -7.45
N LYS A 313 -11.27 24.44 -7.65
CA LYS A 313 -12.65 24.95 -7.63
C LYS A 313 -13.13 25.36 -6.23
N SER A 314 -12.57 24.78 -5.17
CA SER A 314 -12.92 25.11 -3.78
C SER A 314 -12.19 26.37 -3.27
N GLY A 315 -11.12 26.79 -3.95
CA GLY A 315 -10.32 27.98 -3.61
C GLY A 315 -10.85 29.30 -4.17
N ARG A 316 -12.10 29.39 -4.65
CA ARG A 316 -12.70 30.68 -5.03
C ARG A 316 -12.88 31.54 -3.77
N ILE A 317 -11.90 32.43 -3.56
CA ILE A 317 -11.86 33.46 -2.51
C ILE A 317 -13.21 34.18 -2.44
N ILE A 318 -13.93 33.95 -1.35
CA ILE A 318 -15.25 34.54 -1.05
C ILE A 318 -15.16 36.08 -0.94
N LEU A 319 -13.95 36.63 -0.76
CA LEU A 319 -13.68 38.05 -0.51
C LEU A 319 -12.94 38.76 -1.65
N LYS A 320 -13.16 38.38 -2.92
CA LYS A 320 -12.61 39.17 -4.05
C LYS A 320 -13.08 40.62 -4.03
N ASN A 321 -14.29 40.87 -3.54
CA ASN A 321 -14.91 42.20 -3.49
C ASN A 321 -14.51 43.03 -2.25
N ALA A 322 -14.01 42.41 -1.17
CA ALA A 322 -13.61 43.14 0.04
C ALA A 322 -12.19 43.71 -0.06
N VAL A 323 -11.30 43.08 -0.84
CA VAL A 323 -9.94 43.57 -1.12
C VAL A 323 -9.95 44.74 -2.12
N LEU A 324 -10.98 44.83 -2.95
CA LEU A 324 -11.16 45.90 -3.95
C LEU A 324 -12.05 47.04 -3.47
N ALA A 325 -12.58 46.97 -2.24
CA ALA A 325 -13.35 48.07 -1.68
C ALA A 325 -12.37 49.21 -1.31
N PRO A 326 -12.50 50.40 -1.90
CA PRO A 326 -11.70 51.54 -1.48
C PRO A 326 -11.98 51.81 0.00
N SER A 327 -10.92 51.97 0.80
CA SER A 327 -11.03 52.39 2.19
C SER A 327 -11.78 53.71 2.23
N LYS A 328 -12.98 53.71 2.81
CA LYS A 328 -13.68 54.96 3.17
C LYS A 328 -13.00 55.60 4.37
#